data_AF-A0A4Q6C699-F1
#
_entry.id   AF-A0A4Q6C699-F1
#
_cell.length_a   1.000
_cell.length_b   1.000
_cell.length_c   1.000
_cell.angle_alpha   90.00
_cell.angle_beta   90.00
_cell.angle_gamma   90.00
#
_symmetry.space_group_name_H-M   'P 1'
#
loop_
_entity.id
_entity.type
_entity.pdbx_description
1 polymer ?
#
loop_
_entity_poly.entity_id
_entity_poly.type
_entity_poly.pdbx_seq_one_letter_code
_entity_poly.pdbx_strand_id
1 'polypeptide(L)'
;MKKSAKIKQRWVVKAGSNMILSGGPLLIRDWMNQVATLRRHHGVEVIWVTSGAIATAVERIQFKKPKRELREKQALSAIGQPAIQDLY
;
A
#
# COMPACT_ATOMS: atom_id res chain seq x y z
N MET A 1 -12.03 -27.33 -10.54
CA MET A 1 -11.95 -25.90 -10.94
C MET A 1 -12.77 -25.06 -9.97
N LYS A 2 -12.16 -24.18 -9.17
CA LYS A 2 -12.93 -23.21 -8.36
C LYS A 2 -13.50 -22.16 -9.31
N LYS A 3 -14.83 -22.14 -9.49
CA LYS A 3 -15.52 -21.07 -10.25
C LYS A 3 -15.14 -19.73 -9.62
N SER A 4 -14.54 -18.83 -10.39
CA SER A 4 -14.33 -17.44 -9.96
C SER A 4 -15.69 -16.87 -9.55
N ALA A 5 -15.81 -16.38 -8.31
CA ALA A 5 -17.02 -15.72 -7.86
C ALA A 5 -17.35 -14.57 -8.84
N LYS A 6 -18.61 -14.50 -9.30
CA LYS A 6 -19.08 -13.39 -10.12
C LYS A 6 -18.90 -12.10 -9.32
N ILE A 7 -18.22 -11.10 -9.87
CA ILE A 7 -18.02 -9.81 -9.20
C ILE A 7 -19.41 -9.19 -8.98
N LYS A 8 -19.72 -8.88 -7.71
CA LYS A 8 -20.99 -8.27 -7.29
C LYS A 8 -20.82 -6.80 -6.95
N GLN A 9 -19.65 -6.41 -6.44
CA GLN A 9 -19.36 -5.06 -5.96
C GLN A 9 -17.87 -4.74 -6.13
N ARG A 10 -17.55 -3.44 -6.23
CA ARG A 10 -16.18 -2.92 -6.30
C ARG A 10 -15.93 -1.94 -5.16
N TRP A 11 -14.89 -2.18 -4.38
CA TRP A 11 -14.47 -1.33 -3.26
C TRP A 11 -13.16 -0.62 -3.58
N VAL A 12 -13.04 0.62 -3.10
CA VAL A 12 -11.76 1.35 -3.06
C VAL A 12 -11.33 1.40 -1.60
N VAL A 13 -10.18 0.79 -1.29
CA VAL A 13 -9.65 0.76 0.07
C VAL A 13 -8.40 1.63 0.13
N LYS A 14 -8.44 2.66 0.96
CA LYS A 14 -7.31 3.58 1.16
C LYS A 14 -6.55 3.24 2.44
N ALA A 15 -5.28 2.89 2.32
CA ALA A 15 -4.37 2.78 3.46
C ALA A 15 -3.56 4.07 3.65
N GLY A 16 -3.54 4.61 4.88
CA GLY A 16 -2.82 5.82 5.23
C GLY A 16 -1.36 5.56 5.61
N SER A 17 -0.48 6.55 5.42
CA SER A 17 0.97 6.39 5.60
C SER A 17 1.37 5.90 7.00
N ASN A 18 0.72 6.41 8.06
CA ASN A 18 1.02 5.99 9.43
C ASN A 18 0.75 4.51 9.65
N MET A 19 -0.36 3.98 9.11
CA MET A 19 -0.69 2.56 9.29
C MET A 19 0.29 1.65 8.57
N ILE A 20 0.82 2.09 7.41
CA ILE A 20 1.87 1.36 6.68
C ILE A 20 3.17 1.31 7.49
N LEU A 21 3.60 2.46 8.01
CA LEU A 21 4.88 2.56 8.72
C LEU A 21 4.83 1.88 10.09
N SER A 22 3.76 2.08 10.86
CA SER A 22 3.66 1.51 12.20
C SER A 22 3.28 0.03 12.21
N GLY A 23 2.48 -0.41 11.22
CA GLY A 23 2.04 -1.80 11.10
C GLY A 23 3.07 -2.71 10.44
N GLY A 24 3.91 -2.15 9.57
CA GLY A 24 4.96 -2.87 8.86
C GLY A 24 4.45 -3.99 7.94
N PRO A 25 5.36 -4.88 7.47
CA PRO A 25 5.03 -5.89 6.47
C PRO A 25 3.99 -6.93 6.91
N LEU A 26 3.94 -7.27 8.21
CA LEU A 26 2.99 -8.27 8.71
C LEU A 26 1.54 -7.77 8.62
N LEU A 27 1.28 -6.50 8.96
CA LEU A 27 -0.05 -5.93 8.82
C LEU A 27 -0.48 -5.84 7.36
N ILE A 28 0.45 -5.49 6.46
CA ILE A 28 0.19 -5.45 5.02
C ILE A 28 -0.21 -6.84 4.51
N ARG A 29 0.56 -7.87 4.87
CA ARG A 29 0.25 -9.26 4.51
C ARG A 29 -1.14 -9.67 4.98
N ASP A 30 -1.50 -9.32 6.22
CA ASP A 30 -2.79 -9.66 6.78
C ASP A 30 -3.94 -8.96 6.05
N TRP A 31 -3.77 -7.70 5.63
CA TRP A 31 -4.74 -7.03 4.76
C TRP A 31 -4.84 -7.65 3.37
N MET A 32 -3.72 -8.04 2.75
CA MET A 32 -3.75 -8.70 1.44
C MET A 32 -4.47 -10.06 1.52
N ASN A 33 -4.33 -10.78 2.64
CA ASN A 33 -5.11 -11.98 2.92
C ASN A 33 -6.63 -11.69 3.02
N GLN A 34 -7.01 -10.58 3.65
CA GLN A 34 -8.42 -10.15 3.70
C GLN A 34 -8.95 -9.78 2.30
N VAL A 35 -8.17 -9.04 1.50
CA VAL A 35 -8.52 -8.70 0.11
C VAL A 35 -8.68 -9.95 -0.75
N ALA A 36 -7.77 -10.92 -0.61
CA ALA A 36 -7.87 -12.21 -1.29
C ALA A 36 -9.12 -13.00 -0.87
N THR A 37 -9.55 -12.87 0.38
CA THR A 37 -10.75 -13.51 0.91
C THR A 37 -12.02 -12.87 0.34
N LEU A 38 -12.10 -11.54 0.35
CA LEU A 38 -13.17 -10.75 -0.26
C LEU A 38 -13.37 -11.11 -1.74
N ARG A 39 -12.27 -11.19 -2.50
CA ARG A 39 -12.30 -11.56 -3.92
C ARG A 39 -12.77 -13.01 -4.13
N ARG A 40 -12.21 -13.98 -3.38
CA ARG A 40 -12.48 -15.41 -3.61
C ARG A 40 -13.84 -15.86 -3.11
N HIS A 41 -14.28 -15.36 -1.96
CA HIS A 41 -15.45 -15.89 -1.25
C HIS A 41 -16.68 -14.97 -1.34
N HIS A 42 -16.48 -13.67 -1.54
CA HIS A 42 -17.58 -12.69 -1.48
C HIS A 42 -17.88 -12.03 -2.83
N GLY A 43 -17.05 -12.25 -3.85
CA GLY A 43 -17.22 -11.61 -5.17
C GLY A 43 -17.02 -10.10 -5.11
N VAL A 44 -16.18 -9.61 -4.19
CA VAL A 44 -15.83 -8.20 -4.07
C VAL A 44 -14.50 -7.96 -4.76
N GLU A 45 -14.50 -7.07 -5.75
CA GLU A 45 -13.28 -6.56 -6.35
C GLU A 45 -12.74 -5.40 -5.53
N VAL A 46 -11.43 -5.34 -5.30
CA VAL A 46 -10.81 -4.29 -4.48
C VAL A 46 -9.77 -3.55 -5.30
N ILE A 47 -9.91 -2.23 -5.37
CA ILE A 47 -8.86 -1.30 -5.77
C ILE A 47 -8.16 -0.84 -4.50
N TRP A 48 -6.89 -1.23 -4.36
CA TRP A 48 -6.08 -0.85 -3.21
C TRP A 48 -5.31 0.45 -3.50
N VAL A 49 -5.44 1.42 -2.60
CA VAL A 49 -4.78 2.72 -2.73
C VAL A 49 -3.90 2.96 -1.51
N THR A 50 -2.59 2.76 -1.65
CA THR A 50 -1.64 2.92 -0.55
C THR A 50 -0.96 4.29 -0.57
N SER A 51 -0.68 4.85 0.61
CA SER A 51 0.27 5.96 0.78
C SER A 51 1.61 5.38 1.24
N GLY A 52 2.60 6.21 1.58
CA GLY A 52 3.80 5.75 2.30
C GLY A 52 5.11 5.78 1.50
N ALA A 53 5.08 5.94 0.17
CA ALA A 53 6.28 6.00 -0.67
C ALA A 53 7.36 6.95 -0.13
N ILE A 54 7.04 8.22 0.14
CA ILE A 54 7.99 9.19 0.70
C ILE A 54 8.56 8.72 2.04
N ALA A 55 7.73 8.15 2.91
CA ALA A 55 8.17 7.74 4.24
C ALA A 55 9.09 6.51 4.18
N THR A 56 8.76 5.54 3.32
CA THR A 56 9.63 4.39 3.02
C THR A 56 10.99 4.84 2.48
N ALA A 57 11.02 5.83 1.57
CA ALA A 57 12.27 6.38 1.07
C ALA A 57 13.08 7.06 2.19
N VAL A 58 12.43 7.92 2.99
CA VAL A 58 13.08 8.64 4.11
C VAL A 58 13.73 7.68 5.08
N GLU A 59 13.07 6.58 5.43
CA GLU A 59 13.60 5.54 6.30
C GLU A 59 14.79 4.82 5.65
N ARG A 60 14.65 4.38 4.40
CA ARG A 60 15.69 3.63 3.67
C ARG A 60 16.98 4.42 3.45
N ILE A 61 16.88 5.69 3.05
CA ILE A 61 18.06 6.51 2.73
C ILE A 61 18.49 7.43 3.88
N GLN A 62 17.82 7.32 5.04
CA GLN A 62 18.06 8.15 6.21
C GLN A 62 18.00 9.66 5.89
N PHE A 63 17.01 10.10 5.13
CA PHE A 63 16.87 11.51 4.74
C PHE A 63 16.36 12.38 5.91
N LYS A 64 17.26 13.10 6.58
CA LYS A 64 16.97 13.78 7.88
C LYS A 64 16.40 15.21 7.77
N LYS A 65 16.07 15.71 6.57
CA LYS A 65 15.56 17.09 6.43
C LYS A 65 14.11 17.22 6.92
N PRO A 66 13.81 18.10 7.89
CA PRO A 66 12.48 18.19 8.51
C PRO A 66 11.43 18.86 7.61
N LYS A 67 11.81 19.95 6.92
CA LYS A 67 10.97 20.61 5.91
C LYS A 67 11.44 20.18 4.53
N ARG A 68 10.51 19.70 3.71
CA ARG A 68 10.80 19.18 2.37
C ARG A 68 10.13 20.05 1.33
N GLU A 69 10.91 20.51 0.38
CA GLU A 69 10.44 21.20 -0.81
C GLU A 69 9.70 20.24 -1.74
N LEU A 70 8.91 20.77 -2.68
CA LEU A 70 8.14 19.95 -3.61
C LEU A 70 9.04 18.98 -4.40
N ARG A 71 10.18 19.47 -4.92
CA ARG A 71 11.15 18.66 -5.67
C ARG A 71 11.71 17.51 -4.83
N GLU A 72 11.95 17.75 -3.55
CA GLU A 72 12.43 16.73 -2.61
C GLU A 72 11.35 15.69 -2.33
N LYS A 73 10.09 16.10 -2.17
CA LYS A 73 8.95 15.18 -2.04
C LYS A 73 8.78 14.30 -3.27
N GLN A 74 8.92 14.87 -4.47
CA GLN A 74 8.85 14.12 -5.73
C GLN A 74 10.00 13.12 -5.85
N ALA A 75 11.23 13.53 -5.56
CA ALA A 75 12.41 12.65 -5.58
C ALA A 75 12.26 11.48 -4.59
N LEU A 76 11.86 11.77 -3.34
CA LEU A 76 11.60 10.74 -2.33
C LEU A 76 10.44 9.82 -2.72
N SER A 77 9.39 10.35 -3.33
CA SER A 77 8.28 9.53 -3.84
C SER A 77 8.75 8.59 -4.94
N ALA A 78 9.58 9.07 -5.86
CA ALA A 78 10.14 8.25 -6.94
C ALA A 78 11.05 7.13 -6.42
N ILE A 79 11.88 7.43 -5.41
CA ILE A 79 12.74 6.45 -4.73
C ILE A 79 11.91 5.42 -3.96
N GLY A 80 10.87 5.87 -3.26
CA GLY A 80 10.09 5.04 -2.35
C GLY A 80 8.96 4.25 -2.98
N GLN A 81 8.48 4.65 -4.17
CA GLN A 81 7.40 3.96 -4.85
C GLN A 81 7.70 2.49 -5.18
N PRO A 82 8.85 2.12 -5.80
CA PRO A 82 9.16 0.70 -6.00
C PRO A 82 9.31 -0.03 -4.67
N ALA A 83 9.93 0.61 -3.68
CA ALA A 83 10.15 0.04 -2.35
C ALA A 83 8.85 -0.36 -1.62
N ILE A 84 7.80 0.46 -1.71
CA ILE A 84 6.51 0.14 -1.11
C ILE A 84 5.71 -0.83 -1.97
N GLN A 85 5.88 -0.78 -3.30
CA GLN A 85 5.25 -1.73 -4.21
C GLN A 85 5.73 -3.16 -3.94
N ASP A 86 7.02 -3.35 -3.66
CA ASP A 86 7.60 -4.66 -3.33
C ASP A 86 7.07 -5.27 -2.02
N LEU A 87 6.41 -4.48 -1.16
CA LEU A 87 5.81 -4.97 0.10
C LEU A 87 4.43 -5.60 -0.09
N TYR A 88 3.78 -5.36 -1.23
CA TYR A 88 2.43 -5.86 -1.55
C TYR A 88 2.49 -7.09 -2.46
#